data_AF-A0A8S2XHD8-F1
#
_entry.id   AF-A0A8S2XHD8-F1
#
_cell.length_a   1.000
_cell.length_b   1.000
_cell.length_c   1.000
_cell.angle_alpha   90.00
_cell.angle_beta   90.00
_cell.angle_gamma   90.00
#
_symmetry.space_group_name_H-M   'P 1'
#
loop_
_entity.id
_entity.type
_entity.pdbx_description
1 polymer ?
#
loop_
_entity_poly.entity_id
_entity_poly.type
_entity_poly.pdbx_seq_one_letter_code
_entity_poly.pdbx_strand_id
1 'polypeptide(L)'
;QWYYKDPQSTVQGPFSSADMERWFAAGYFTVNLPVKRLGEVHFSTIQQLTKELGHLPFRIDVSSLPSTPVQKQQQSMGSEP
;
A
#
# COMPACT_ATOMS: atom_id res chain seq x y z
N GLN A 1 -1.98 -5.25 4.06
CA GLN A 1 -2.52 -4.03 3.43
C GLN A 1 -1.78 -2.82 3.96
N TRP A 2 -1.59 -1.80 3.12
CA TRP A 2 -0.74 -0.63 3.38
C TRP A 2 -1.51 0.67 3.21
N TYR A 3 -1.10 1.67 3.98
CA TYR A 3 -1.52 3.05 3.84
C TYR A 3 -0.28 3.92 3.68
N TYR A 4 -0.37 4.97 2.88
CA TYR A 4 0.66 5.98 2.79
C TYR A 4 0.10 7.37 3.06
N LYS A 5 0.97 8.29 3.44
CA LYS A 5 0.63 9.70 3.62
C LYS A 5 1.25 10.51 2.48
N ASP A 6 0.42 11.20 1.71
CA ASP A 6 0.89 12.05 0.62
C ASP A 6 1.48 13.39 1.14
N PRO A 7 2.09 14.22 0.27
CA PRO A 7 2.62 15.53 0.67
C PRO A 7 1.56 16.49 1.23
N GLN A 8 0.28 16.33 0.86
CA GLN A 8 -0.85 17.08 1.44
C GLN A 8 -1.27 16.55 2.81
N SER A 9 -0.55 15.57 3.37
CA SER A 9 -0.89 14.89 4.61
C SER A 9 -2.18 14.06 4.56
N THR A 10 -2.66 13.71 3.37
CA THR A 10 -3.80 12.81 3.19
C THR A 10 -3.36 11.37 3.30
N VAL A 11 -4.14 10.56 4.03
CA VAL A 11 -3.90 9.13 4.16
C VAL A 11 -4.63 8.39 3.04
N GLN A 12 -3.88 7.70 2.20
CA GLN A 12 -4.39 6.95 1.06
C GLN A 12 -4.26 5.44 1.33
N GLY A 13 -5.30 4.68 1.03
CA GLY A 13 -5.34 3.22 1.18
C GLY A 13 -6.71 2.69 1.61
N PRO A 14 -6.84 1.39 1.92
CA PRO A 14 -5.78 0.38 1.93
C PRO A 14 -5.34 -0.06 0.53
N PHE A 15 -4.04 -0.27 0.33
CA PHE A 15 -3.47 -0.85 -0.89
C PHE A 15 -2.78 -2.20 -0.63
N SER A 16 -2.65 -3.00 -1.68
CA SER A 16 -1.90 -4.25 -1.62
C SER A 16 -0.39 -3.96 -1.60
N SER A 17 0.43 -4.86 -1.06
CA SER A 17 1.87 -4.65 -1.10
C SER A 17 2.40 -4.70 -2.54
N ALA A 18 1.78 -5.48 -3.43
CA ALA A 18 2.15 -5.53 -4.84
C ALA A 18 1.97 -4.16 -5.53
N ASP A 19 0.88 -3.45 -5.24
CA ASP A 19 0.67 -2.09 -5.78
C ASP A 19 1.72 -1.12 -5.24
N MET A 20 1.97 -1.16 -3.92
CA MET A 20 2.98 -0.30 -3.28
C MET A 20 4.39 -0.54 -3.83
N GLU A 21 4.76 -1.80 -4.06
CA GLU A 21 6.03 -2.17 -4.70
C GLU A 21 6.09 -1.66 -6.13
N ARG A 22 5.03 -1.85 -6.92
CA ARG A 22 4.96 -1.36 -8.30
C ARG A 22 5.10 0.15 -8.37
N TRP A 23 4.43 0.90 -7.51
CA TRP A 23 4.52 2.37 -7.46
C TRP A 23 5.90 2.85 -7.02
N PHE A 24 6.53 2.17 -6.08
CA PHE A 24 7.92 2.46 -5.69
C PHE A 24 8.89 2.18 -6.85
N ALA A 25 8.79 1.03 -7.51
CA ALA A 25 9.63 0.67 -8.65
C ALA A 25 9.43 1.59 -9.87
N ALA A 26 8.21 2.07 -10.09
CA ALA A 26 7.89 3.03 -11.14
C ALA A 26 8.28 4.48 -10.80
N GLY A 27 8.80 4.75 -9.59
CA GLY A 27 9.26 6.07 -9.17
C GLY A 27 8.16 7.03 -8.70
N TYR A 28 6.92 6.56 -8.51
CA TYR A 28 5.84 7.37 -7.92
C TYR A 28 6.08 7.62 -6.43
N PHE A 29 6.69 6.66 -5.73
CA PHE A 29 7.00 6.77 -4.32
C PHE A 29 8.48 7.02 -4.08
N THR A 30 8.77 7.91 -3.14
CA THR A 30 10.12 8.18 -2.69
C THR A 30 10.44 7.38 -1.44
N VAL A 31 11.72 7.15 -1.17
CA VAL A 31 12.17 6.46 0.06
C VAL A 31 11.72 7.16 1.35
N ASN A 32 11.42 8.46 1.28
CA ASN A 32 10.94 9.26 2.40
C ASN A 32 9.42 9.22 2.57
N LEU A 33 8.69 8.52 1.70
CA LEU A 33 7.24 8.42 1.79
C LEU A 33 6.83 7.73 3.11
N PRO A 34 6.02 8.38 3.96
CA PRO A 34 5.50 7.77 5.18
C PRO A 34 4.46 6.71 4.83
N VAL A 35 4.68 5.49 5.30
CA VAL A 35 3.79 4.34 5.08
C VAL A 35 3.53 3.63 6.40
N LYS A 36 2.42 2.89 6.48
CA LYS A 36 2.09 2.04 7.61
C LYS A 36 1.27 0.83 7.18
N ARG A 37 1.38 -0.26 7.93
CA ARG A 37 0.55 -1.44 7.76
C ARG A 37 -0.84 -1.23 8.38
N LEU A 38 -1.80 -2.03 7.92
CA LEU A 38 -3.09 -2.15 8.59
C LEU A 38 -2.87 -2.55 10.06
N GLY A 39 -3.43 -1.78 10.98
CA GLY A 39 -3.25 -1.98 12.43
C GLY A 39 -2.10 -1.19 13.07
N GLU A 40 -1.18 -0.63 12.29
CA GLU A 40 -0.15 0.27 12.82
C GLU A 40 -0.69 1.68 13.08
N VAL A 41 -0.27 2.24 14.22
CA VAL A 41 -0.66 3.59 14.67
C VAL A 41 0.24 4.66 14.04
N HIS A 42 1.53 4.35 13.89
CA HIS A 42 2.54 5.29 13.42
C HIS A 42 2.89 5.04 11.96
N PHE A 43 3.24 6.12 11.24
CA PHE A 43 3.81 6.03 9.91
C PHE A 43 5.33 5.98 10.00
N SER A 44 5.93 5.04 9.28
CA SER A 44 7.38 4.90 9.10
C SER A 44 7.72 5.14 7.64
N THR A 45 8.88 5.73 7.33
CA THR A 45 9.26 5.93 5.94
C THR A 45 9.65 4.61 5.29
N ILE A 46 9.51 4.51 3.97
CA ILE A 46 9.97 3.33 3.21
C ILE A 46 11.45 3.05 3.50
N GLN A 47 12.27 4.10 3.62
CA GLN A 47 13.69 3.99 3.96
C GLN A 47 13.92 3.34 5.33
N GLN A 48 13.18 3.77 6.35
CA GLN A 48 13.29 3.25 7.72
C GLN A 48 13.01 1.74 7.72
N LEU A 49 11.85 1.37 7.16
CA LEU A 49 11.41 -0.02 7.08
C LEU A 49 12.38 -0.89 6.26
N THR A 50 12.90 -0.36 5.15
CA THR A 50 13.86 -1.09 4.30
C THR A 50 15.18 -1.33 5.03
N LYS A 51 15.65 -0.37 5.84
CA LYS A 51 16.85 -0.52 6.67
C LYS A 51 16.64 -1.54 7.79
N GLU A 52 15.48 -1.52 8.44
CA GLU A 52 15.14 -2.44 9.52
C GLU A 52 14.95 -3.89 9.03
N LEU A 53 14.31 -4.07 7.87
CA LEU A 53 14.03 -5.38 7.28
C LEU A 53 15.19 -5.93 6.43
N GLY A 54 16.08 -5.07 5.95
CA GLY A 54 17.12 -5.41 4.96
C GLY A 54 16.58 -5.63 3.54
N HIS A 55 15.27 -5.45 3.31
CA HIS A 55 14.60 -5.56 2.02
C HIS A 55 13.37 -4.66 1.99
N LEU A 56 12.80 -4.44 0.80
CA LEU A 56 11.61 -3.59 0.63
C LEU A 56 10.43 -4.14 1.45
N PRO A 57 9.76 -3.30 2.26
CA PRO A 57 8.67 -3.75 3.14
C PRO A 57 7.44 -4.28 2.37
N PHE A 58 7.32 -3.93 1.10
CA PHE A 58 6.22 -4.31 0.23
C PHE A 58 6.43 -5.66 -0.48
N ARG A 59 7.65 -6.18 -0.44
CA ARG A 59 7.99 -7.44 -1.11
C ARG A 59 7.33 -8.57 -0.34
N ILE A 60 6.24 -9.11 -0.88
CA ILE A 60 5.60 -10.31 -0.31
C ILE A 60 6.20 -11.52 -1.00
N ASP A 61 6.63 -12.51 -0.22
CA ASP A 61 6.87 -13.84 -0.75
C ASP A 61 5.52 -14.43 -1.17
N VAL A 62 5.23 -14.38 -2.47
CA VAL A 62 3.99 -14.87 -3.10
C VAL A 62 3.73 -16.35 -2.80
N SER A 63 4.74 -17.05 -2.29
CA SER A 63 4.70 -18.41 -1.76
C SER A 63 3.74 -18.62 -0.58
N SER A 64 3.26 -17.54 0.07
CA SER A 64 2.53 -17.61 1.34
C SER A 64 1.08 -17.10 1.32
N LEU A 65 0.56 -16.58 0.20
CA LEU A 65 -0.80 -16.04 0.13
C LEU A 65 -1.78 -17.01 -0.53
N PRO A 66 -2.87 -17.42 0.17
CA PRO A 66 -3.99 -18.08 -0.48
C PRO A 66 -4.71 -17.06 -1.37
N SER A 67 -4.71 -17.32 -2.68
CA SER A 67 -5.41 -16.53 -3.69
C SER A 67 -6.90 -16.37 -3.36
N THR A 68 -7.33 -15.19 -2.95
CA THR A 68 -8.74 -14.79 -3.03
C THR A 68 -8.89 -13.64 -4.02
N PRO A 69 -9.57 -13.85 -5.17
CA PRO A 69 -9.95 -12.76 -6.05
C PRO A 69 -11.19 -12.08 -5.47
N VAL A 70 -11.03 -10.90 -4.89
CA VAL A 70 -12.19 -10.03 -4.61
C VAL A 70 -11.89 -8.58 -4.93
N GLN A 71 -12.09 -8.19 -6.19
CA GLN A 71 -12.59 -6.83 -6.46
C GLN A 71 -13.16 -6.67 -7.87
N LYS A 72 -14.49 -6.71 -7.97
CA LYS A 72 -15.29 -5.76 -8.74
C LYS A 72 -16.66 -5.64 -8.07
N GLN A 73 -16.74 -4.84 -7.02
CA GLN A 73 -18.03 -4.30 -6.57
C GLN A 73 -18.09 -2.84 -6.99
N GLN A 74 -18.64 -2.66 -8.20
CA GLN A 74 -18.96 -1.38 -8.79
C GLN A 74 -20.18 -0.83 -8.03
N GLN A 75 -19.93 0.05 -7.06
CA GLN A 75 -20.97 0.94 -6.56
C GLN A 75 -21.01 2.15 -7.50
N SER A 76 -22.02 2.21 -8.34
CA SER A 76 -22.46 3.45 -8.97
C SER A 76 -23.96 3.52 -8.85
N MET A 77 -24.40 4.67 -8.36
CA MET A 77 -25.73 5.02 -7.88
C MET A 77 -26.82 4.61 -8.85
N GLY A 78 -27.96 4.24 -8.28
CA GLY A 78 -29.20 4.10 -9.04
C GLY A 78 -29.58 5.42 -9.70
N SER A 79 -30.20 5.30 -10.86
CA SER A 79 -31.26 6.20 -11.33
C SER A 79 -32.06 5.44 -12.39
N GLU A 80 -33.34 5.24 -12.05
CA GLU A 80 -34.48 4.93 -12.92
C GLU A 80 -34.53 5.86 -14.16
N PRO A 81 -35.28 5.54 -15.22
CA PRO A 81 -36.74 5.32 -15.17
C PRO A 81 -37.23 3.94 -15.65
#